data_AF-A0A2S0RI77-F1
#
_entry.id   AF-A0A2S0RI77-F1
#
_cell.length_a   1.000
_cell.length_b   1.000
_cell.length_c   1.000
_cell.angle_alpha   90.00
_cell.angle_beta   90.00
_cell.angle_gamma   90.00
#
_symmetry.space_group_name_H-M   'P 1'
#
loop_
_entity.id
_entity.type
_entity.pdbx_description
1 polymer ?
#
loop_
_entity_poly.entity_id
_entity_poly.type
_entity_poly.pdbx_seq_one_letter_code
_entity_poly.pdbx_strand_id
1 'polypeptide(L)'
;MTLEQIMVKMTFDRWNALMKQFNTVLESLSDEQLQQEISPGRNRGIYLLGHLTAVHDSMIPLLDLGEKLYPEMEETFLRQPDRAAAQMPSAETLRHAWQQVSAVLDGHFAQMQPSDWFLKHTAVSTEDFANEPYRNKLNIIVTRASHLAYHLGQFILIR
;
A
#
# COMPACT_ATOMS: atom_id res chain seq x y z
N MET A 1 -16.23 -15.40 -18.36
CA MET A 1 -15.11 -15.28 -17.40
C MET A 1 -15.03 -16.56 -16.60
N THR A 2 -13.82 -17.05 -16.32
CA THR A 2 -13.58 -18.16 -15.37
C THR A 2 -13.78 -17.69 -13.93
N LEU A 3 -13.87 -18.62 -12.97
CA LEU A 3 -13.95 -18.27 -11.54
C LEU A 3 -12.72 -17.47 -11.08
N GLU A 4 -11.52 -17.85 -11.54
CA GLU A 4 -10.28 -17.12 -11.29
C GLU A 4 -10.36 -15.67 -11.77
N GLN A 5 -10.83 -15.45 -13.01
CA GLN A 5 -11.02 -14.12 -13.56
C GLN A 5 -12.02 -13.29 -12.74
N ILE A 6 -13.09 -13.92 -12.24
CA ILE A 6 -14.09 -13.24 -11.39
C ILE A 6 -13.47 -12.84 -10.05
N MET A 7 -12.73 -13.74 -9.38
CA MET A 7 -12.09 -13.46 -8.09
C MET A 7 -11.05 -12.34 -8.19
N VAL A 8 -10.21 -12.38 -9.22
CA VAL A 8 -9.23 -11.32 -9.50
C VAL A 8 -9.96 -10.01 -9.75
N LYS A 9 -10.99 -10.00 -10.63
CA LYS A 9 -11.75 -8.79 -10.93
C LYS A 9 -12.40 -8.17 -9.69
N MET A 10 -13.10 -8.97 -8.87
CA MET A 10 -13.76 -8.46 -7.66
C MET A 10 -12.77 -7.85 -6.67
N THR A 11 -11.61 -8.49 -6.50
CA THR A 11 -10.54 -8.01 -5.62
C THR A 11 -9.97 -6.68 -6.13
N PHE A 12 -9.69 -6.59 -7.43
CA PHE A 12 -9.15 -5.37 -8.03
C PHE A 12 -10.15 -4.23 -8.12
N ASP A 13 -11.44 -4.52 -8.36
CA ASP A 13 -12.49 -3.49 -8.30
C ASP A 13 -12.52 -2.85 -6.90
N ARG A 14 -12.34 -3.63 -5.82
CA ARG A 14 -12.26 -3.10 -4.46
C ARG A 14 -10.95 -2.34 -4.20
N TRP A 15 -9.81 -2.89 -4.59
CA TRP A 15 -8.50 -2.21 -4.49
C TRP A 15 -8.53 -0.85 -5.18
N ASN A 16 -8.96 -0.81 -6.44
CA ASN A 16 -9.04 0.40 -7.25
C ASN A 16 -10.00 1.43 -6.66
N ALA A 17 -11.15 0.99 -6.13
CA ALA A 17 -12.09 1.89 -5.45
C ALA A 17 -11.47 2.54 -4.20
N LEU A 18 -10.70 1.79 -3.42
CA LEU A 18 -10.01 2.31 -2.23
C LEU A 18 -8.85 3.23 -2.60
N MET A 19 -8.05 2.88 -3.60
CA MET A 19 -6.99 3.75 -4.13
C MET A 19 -7.56 5.08 -4.61
N LYS A 20 -8.66 5.05 -5.37
CA LYS A 20 -9.36 6.27 -5.80
C LYS A 20 -9.83 7.11 -4.61
N GLN A 21 -10.49 6.49 -3.62
CA GLN A 21 -10.98 7.21 -2.44
C GLN A 21 -9.84 7.85 -1.65
N PHE A 22 -8.76 7.09 -1.43
CA PHE A 22 -7.58 7.60 -0.74
C PHE A 22 -6.93 8.77 -1.48
N ASN A 23 -6.73 8.64 -2.81
CA ASN A 23 -6.17 9.71 -3.62
C ASN A 23 -7.05 10.97 -3.59
N THR A 24 -8.37 10.83 -3.69
CA THR A 24 -9.30 11.99 -3.57
C THR A 24 -9.19 12.67 -2.21
N VAL A 25 -9.07 11.92 -1.11
CA VAL A 25 -8.87 12.51 0.22
C VAL A 25 -7.50 13.19 0.29
N LEU A 26 -6.43 12.51 -0.13
CA LEU A 26 -5.08 13.03 -0.11
C LEU A 26 -4.95 14.34 -0.91
N GLU A 27 -5.55 14.41 -2.09
CA GLU A 27 -5.58 15.60 -2.95
C GLU A 27 -6.36 16.78 -2.33
N SER A 28 -7.32 16.49 -1.45
CA SER A 28 -8.11 17.51 -0.77
C SER A 28 -7.42 18.14 0.45
N LEU A 29 -6.39 17.48 0.99
CA LEU A 29 -5.65 17.95 2.17
C LEU A 29 -4.50 18.87 1.77
N SER A 30 -4.34 19.99 2.47
CA SER A 30 -3.13 20.82 2.38
C SER A 30 -1.93 20.14 3.05
N ASP A 31 -0.73 20.63 2.76
CA ASP A 31 0.49 20.12 3.38
C ASP A 31 0.53 20.44 4.89
N GLU A 32 -0.07 21.55 5.33
CA GLU A 32 -0.27 21.89 6.74
C GLU A 32 -1.25 20.92 7.42
N GLN A 33 -2.34 20.54 6.75
CA GLN A 33 -3.28 19.55 7.28
C GLN A 33 -2.57 18.20 7.48
N LEU A 34 -1.70 17.77 6.56
CA LEU A 34 -0.93 16.54 6.74
C LEU A 34 -0.02 16.57 7.97
N GLN A 35 0.40 17.73 8.47
CA GLN A 35 1.18 17.81 9.71
C GLN A 35 0.36 17.58 10.98
N GLN A 36 -0.96 17.60 10.90
CA GLN A 36 -1.84 17.44 12.06
C GLN A 36 -1.97 15.98 12.46
N GLU A 37 -2.17 15.77 13.77
CA GLU A 37 -2.56 14.47 14.31
C GLU A 37 -3.96 14.08 13.84
N ILE A 38 -4.18 12.80 13.54
CA ILE A 38 -5.52 12.29 13.22
C ILE A 38 -6.49 12.37 14.41
N SER A 39 -5.94 12.44 15.62
CA SER A 39 -6.61 12.70 16.89
C SER A 39 -5.54 12.89 17.98
N PRO A 40 -5.86 13.49 19.14
CA PRO A 40 -4.87 13.80 20.17
C PRO A 40 -3.99 12.60 20.55
N GLY A 41 -2.68 12.74 20.39
CA GLY A 41 -1.67 11.73 20.71
C GLY A 41 -1.58 10.57 19.71
N ARG A 42 -2.19 10.68 18.52
CA ARG A 42 -2.07 9.70 17.44
C ARG A 42 -1.08 10.16 16.36
N ASN A 43 -0.90 9.30 15.35
CA ASN A 43 -0.03 9.59 14.21
C ASN A 43 -0.52 10.83 13.45
N ARG A 44 0.44 11.56 12.87
CA ARG A 44 0.17 12.64 11.93
C ARG A 44 -0.18 12.09 10.54
N GLY A 45 -0.95 12.86 9.78
CA GLY A 45 -1.29 12.51 8.39
C GLY A 45 -0.06 12.24 7.52
N ILE A 46 1.01 13.03 7.70
CA ILE A 46 2.26 12.89 6.97
C ILE A 46 2.96 11.55 7.27
N TYR A 47 2.90 11.10 8.53
CA TYR A 47 3.44 9.81 8.91
C TYR A 47 2.64 8.67 8.26
N LEU A 48 1.31 8.78 8.27
CA LEU A 48 0.44 7.79 7.64
C LEU A 48 0.62 7.74 6.11
N LEU A 49 0.87 8.88 5.45
CA LEU A 49 1.20 8.91 4.02
C LEU A 49 2.48 8.13 3.75
N GLY A 50 3.57 8.45 4.44
CA GLY A 50 4.83 7.74 4.27
C GLY A 50 4.75 6.26 4.65
N HIS A 51 3.96 5.91 5.67
CA HIS A 51 3.67 4.53 6.04
C HIS A 51 2.99 3.75 4.91
N LEU A 52 1.91 4.28 4.34
CA LEU A 52 1.24 3.65 3.22
C LEU A 52 2.14 3.54 2.00
N THR A 53 2.92 4.59 1.69
CA THR A 53 3.92 4.57 0.61
C THR A 53 4.94 3.44 0.83
N ALA A 54 5.56 3.33 2.00
CA ALA A 54 6.56 2.30 2.30
C ALA A 54 5.96 0.87 2.30
N VAL A 55 4.72 0.71 2.77
CA VAL A 55 4.00 -0.58 2.72
C VAL A 55 3.72 -0.99 1.27
N HIS A 56 3.28 -0.05 0.42
CA HIS A 56 3.01 -0.30 -1.00
C HIS A 56 4.29 -0.55 -1.77
N ASP A 57 5.37 0.20 -1.50
CA ASP A 57 6.67 -0.03 -2.11
C ASP A 57 7.21 -1.43 -1.78
N SER A 58 6.98 -1.88 -0.55
CA SER A 58 7.30 -3.25 -0.12
C SER A 58 6.47 -4.33 -0.81
N MET A 59 5.37 -3.99 -1.49
CA MET A 59 4.62 -4.95 -2.30
C MET A 59 5.38 -5.37 -3.56
N ILE A 60 6.25 -4.50 -4.11
CA ILE A 60 6.99 -4.78 -5.35
C ILE A 60 7.84 -6.07 -5.22
N PRO A 61 8.78 -6.17 -4.25
CA PRO A 61 9.53 -7.42 -4.06
C PRO A 61 8.68 -8.54 -3.46
N LEU A 62 7.65 -8.21 -2.67
CA LEU A 62 6.76 -9.23 -2.09
C LEU A 62 5.99 -10.00 -3.16
N LEU A 63 5.56 -9.31 -4.21
CA LEU A 63 4.82 -9.86 -5.34
C LEU A 63 5.74 -10.38 -6.46
N ASP A 64 7.06 -10.39 -6.24
CA ASP A 64 8.05 -10.81 -7.23
C ASP A 64 8.00 -9.93 -8.51
N LEU A 65 7.91 -8.61 -8.32
CA LEU A 65 7.78 -7.61 -9.39
C LEU A 65 9.01 -6.72 -9.56
N GLY A 66 10.03 -6.88 -8.71
CA GLY A 66 11.27 -6.10 -8.75
C GLY A 66 11.70 -5.61 -7.37
N GLU A 67 12.57 -4.61 -7.35
CA GLU A 67 13.10 -4.00 -6.13
C GLU A 67 12.23 -2.82 -5.66
N LYS A 68 12.39 -2.46 -4.38
CA LYS A 68 11.79 -1.24 -3.80
C LYS A 68 12.31 0.02 -4.50
N LEU A 69 11.45 1.01 -4.70
CA LEU A 69 11.82 2.32 -5.23
C LEU A 69 12.42 3.24 -4.17
N TYR A 70 11.92 3.14 -2.93
CA TYR A 70 12.26 4.02 -1.82
C TYR A 70 12.64 3.20 -0.57
N PRO A 71 13.66 2.32 -0.63
CA PRO A 71 14.05 1.45 0.48
C PRO A 71 14.39 2.23 1.76
N GLU A 72 14.86 3.48 1.64
CA GLU A 72 15.17 4.37 2.76
C GLU A 72 13.95 4.75 3.61
N MET A 73 12.73 4.65 3.06
CA MET A 73 11.49 4.96 3.80
C MET A 73 11.14 3.89 4.83
N GLU A 74 11.67 2.67 4.72
CA GLU A 74 11.35 1.57 5.63
C GLU A 74 11.71 1.88 7.09
N GLU A 75 12.89 2.45 7.32
CA GLU A 75 13.35 2.74 8.69
C GLU A 75 12.43 3.74 9.38
N THR A 76 12.09 4.83 8.70
CA THR A 76 11.25 5.90 9.24
C THR A 76 9.80 5.50 9.42
N PHE A 77 9.21 4.77 8.48
CA PHE A 77 7.76 4.59 8.42
C PHE A 77 7.26 3.18 8.77
N LEU A 78 8.15 2.18 8.83
CA LEU A 78 7.79 0.80 9.19
C LEU A 78 8.43 0.34 10.50
N ARG A 79 9.60 0.86 10.87
CA ARG A 79 10.36 0.41 12.05
C ARG A 79 10.31 1.35 13.24
N GLN A 80 9.94 2.61 13.01
CA GLN A 80 9.90 3.64 14.03
C GLN A 80 8.49 4.22 14.14
N PRO A 81 7.99 4.56 15.34
CA PRO A 81 6.72 5.25 15.47
C PRO A 81 6.83 6.71 14.98
N ASP A 82 5.69 7.36 14.78
CA ASP A 82 5.67 8.78 14.44
C ASP A 82 6.45 9.60 15.47
N ARG A 83 7.21 10.60 14.99
CA ARG A 83 8.08 11.52 15.75
C ARG A 83 9.35 10.92 16.34
N ALA A 84 9.63 9.63 16.13
CA ALA A 84 10.91 9.05 16.54
C ALA A 84 12.03 9.33 15.53
N ALA A 85 11.70 9.44 14.24
CA ALA A 85 12.68 9.72 13.20
C ALA A 85 13.22 11.15 13.29
N ALA A 86 14.55 11.29 13.15
CA ALA A 86 15.24 12.57 13.22
C ALA A 86 14.87 13.52 12.06
N GLN A 87 14.52 12.98 10.89
CA GLN A 87 14.12 13.75 9.72
C GLN A 87 12.91 13.10 9.04
N MET A 88 11.87 13.91 8.84
CA MET A 88 10.67 13.53 8.09
C MET A 88 10.77 14.14 6.69
N PRO A 89 10.60 13.36 5.60
CA PRO A 89 10.47 13.91 4.26
C PRO A 89 9.33 14.93 4.16
N SER A 90 9.41 15.87 3.21
CA SER A 90 8.35 16.86 3.00
C SER A 90 7.07 16.20 2.48
N ALA A 91 5.93 16.88 2.66
CA ALA A 91 4.66 16.42 2.11
C ALA A 91 4.73 16.28 0.57
N GLU A 92 5.36 17.24 -0.11
CA GLU A 92 5.62 17.17 -1.56
C GLU A 92 6.40 15.90 -1.95
N THR A 93 7.51 15.61 -1.27
CA THR A 93 8.31 14.40 -1.53
C THR A 93 7.49 13.13 -1.34
N LEU A 94 6.68 13.06 -0.27
CA LEU A 94 5.87 11.88 0.02
C LEU A 94 4.70 11.69 -0.96
N ARG A 95 4.08 12.79 -1.43
CA ARG A 95 3.05 12.74 -2.49
C ARG A 95 3.65 12.23 -3.80
N HIS A 96 4.83 12.72 -4.16
CA HIS A 96 5.54 12.25 -5.35
C HIS A 96 5.88 10.76 -5.23
N ALA A 97 6.46 10.33 -4.10
CA ALA A 97 6.78 8.94 -3.85
C ALA A 97 5.54 8.02 -3.90
N TRP A 98 4.44 8.45 -3.26
CA TRP A 98 3.14 7.76 -3.32
C TRP A 98 2.66 7.54 -4.76
N GLN A 99 2.70 8.60 -5.59
CA GLN A 99 2.28 8.53 -6.99
C GLN A 99 3.19 7.58 -7.80
N GLN A 100 4.51 7.66 -7.61
CA GLN A 100 5.45 6.80 -8.34
C GLN A 100 5.30 5.33 -7.97
N VAL A 101 5.24 5.01 -6.67
CA VAL A 101 5.01 3.63 -6.20
C VAL A 101 3.69 3.08 -6.74
N SER A 102 2.62 3.88 -6.67
CA SER A 102 1.30 3.48 -7.19
C SER A 102 1.34 3.22 -8.69
N ALA A 103 1.99 4.10 -9.47
CA ALA A 103 2.10 3.95 -10.92
C ALA A 103 2.92 2.72 -11.33
N VAL A 104 4.01 2.41 -10.60
CA VAL A 104 4.80 1.20 -10.84
C VAL A 104 4.00 -0.07 -10.55
N LEU A 105 3.30 -0.12 -9.41
CA LEU A 105 2.42 -1.24 -9.08
C LEU A 105 1.32 -1.43 -10.13
N ASP A 106 0.62 -0.36 -10.52
CA ASP A 106 -0.43 -0.40 -11.54
C ASP A 106 0.12 -0.91 -12.89
N GLY A 107 1.32 -0.45 -13.26
CA GLY A 107 2.01 -0.90 -14.48
C GLY A 107 2.31 -2.39 -14.48
N HIS A 108 2.74 -2.95 -13.34
CA HIS A 108 2.93 -4.39 -13.19
C HIS A 108 1.59 -5.15 -13.16
N PHE A 109 0.60 -4.66 -12.42
CA PHE A 109 -0.68 -5.32 -12.26
C PHE A 109 -1.43 -5.46 -13.59
N ALA A 110 -1.31 -4.45 -14.46
CA ALA A 110 -1.90 -4.47 -15.81
C ALA A 110 -1.30 -5.55 -16.73
N GLN A 111 -0.09 -6.04 -16.44
CA GLN A 111 0.59 -7.06 -17.24
C GLN A 111 0.34 -8.48 -16.73
N MET A 112 -0.13 -8.63 -15.48
CA MET A 112 -0.37 -9.94 -14.87
C MET A 112 -1.59 -10.64 -15.47
N GLN A 113 -1.45 -11.93 -15.75
CA GLN A 113 -2.57 -12.79 -16.10
C GLN A 113 -3.34 -13.22 -14.84
N PRO A 114 -4.63 -13.58 -14.96
CA PRO A 114 -5.43 -14.05 -13.82
C PRO A 114 -4.76 -15.18 -13.03
N SER A 115 -4.10 -16.13 -13.70
CA SER A 115 -3.39 -17.25 -13.07
C SER A 115 -2.20 -16.81 -12.20
N ASP A 116 -1.52 -15.71 -12.58
CA ASP A 116 -0.31 -15.25 -11.88
C ASP A 116 -0.63 -14.80 -10.45
N TRP A 117 -1.86 -14.32 -10.22
CA TRP A 117 -2.36 -13.92 -8.92
C TRP A 117 -2.54 -15.08 -7.95
N PHE A 118 -2.67 -16.31 -8.45
CA PHE A 118 -2.80 -17.52 -7.64
C PHE A 118 -1.44 -18.20 -7.39
N LEU A 119 -0.34 -17.63 -7.87
CA LEU A 119 1.01 -18.06 -7.51
C LEU A 119 1.40 -17.55 -6.12
N LYS A 120 2.40 -18.20 -5.53
CA LYS A 120 2.96 -17.81 -4.22
C LYS A 120 3.59 -16.41 -4.26
N HIS A 121 3.55 -15.70 -3.15
CA HIS A 121 4.35 -14.50 -2.93
C HIS A 121 5.76 -14.85 -2.42
N THR A 122 6.70 -13.91 -2.37
CA THR A 122 8.10 -14.21 -2.03
C THR A 122 8.30 -14.55 -0.54
N ALA A 123 7.42 -14.09 0.34
CA ALA A 123 7.47 -14.39 1.78
C ALA A 123 6.92 -15.77 2.20
N VAL A 124 6.55 -16.65 1.27
CA VAL A 124 6.12 -18.03 1.59
C VAL A 124 6.98 -19.06 0.85
N SER A 125 7.37 -20.11 1.58
CA SER A 125 8.15 -21.22 1.03
C SER A 125 7.30 -22.05 0.07
N THR A 126 7.94 -22.81 -0.82
CA THR A 126 7.22 -23.72 -1.73
C THR A 126 6.50 -24.83 -0.95
N GLU A 127 7.10 -25.34 0.14
CA GLU A 127 6.52 -26.37 1.00
C GLU A 127 5.25 -25.86 1.71
N ASP A 128 5.32 -24.69 2.35
CA ASP A 128 4.16 -24.09 3.02
C ASP A 128 3.05 -23.78 2.02
N PHE A 129 3.41 -23.26 0.84
CA PHE A 129 2.43 -22.91 -0.18
C PHE A 129 1.69 -24.13 -0.75
N ALA A 130 2.35 -25.29 -0.86
CA ALA A 130 1.70 -26.52 -1.28
C ALA A 130 0.61 -26.97 -0.28
N ASN A 131 0.82 -26.71 1.02
CA ASN A 131 -0.14 -27.00 2.08
C ASN A 131 -1.19 -25.88 2.25
N GLU A 132 -0.82 -24.63 1.96
CA GLU A 132 -1.62 -23.43 2.15
C GLU A 132 -1.69 -22.56 0.87
N PRO A 133 -2.31 -23.04 -0.22
CA PRO A 133 -2.30 -22.36 -1.52
C PRO A 133 -3.05 -21.02 -1.54
N TYR A 134 -3.79 -20.69 -0.48
CA TYR A 134 -4.38 -19.37 -0.27
C TYR A 134 -3.35 -18.29 0.11
N ARG A 135 -2.11 -18.65 0.46
CA ARG A 135 -1.00 -17.71 0.70
C ARG A 135 -0.38 -17.22 -0.63
N ASN A 136 -1.24 -16.76 -1.54
CA ASN A 136 -0.91 -16.34 -2.90
C ASN A 136 -0.83 -14.81 -3.05
N LYS A 137 -0.40 -14.35 -4.22
CA LYS A 137 -0.28 -12.92 -4.56
C LYS A 137 -1.61 -12.17 -4.45
N LEU A 138 -2.74 -12.79 -4.82
CA LEU A 138 -4.06 -12.16 -4.69
C LEU A 138 -4.42 -11.87 -3.23
N ASN A 139 -4.07 -12.77 -2.31
CA ASN A 139 -4.28 -12.56 -0.88
C ASN A 139 -3.48 -11.36 -0.33
N ILE A 140 -2.30 -11.06 -0.91
CA ILE A 140 -1.58 -9.82 -0.59
C ILE A 140 -2.42 -8.59 -0.98
N ILE A 141 -3.06 -8.59 -2.15
CA ILE A 141 -3.95 -7.48 -2.55
C ILE A 141 -5.12 -7.32 -1.59
N VAL A 142 -5.75 -8.43 -1.17
CA VAL A 142 -6.85 -8.39 -0.17
C VAL A 142 -6.38 -7.77 1.15
N THR A 143 -5.25 -8.24 1.69
CA THR A 143 -4.73 -7.72 2.97
C THR A 143 -4.30 -6.26 2.88
N ARG A 144 -3.68 -5.86 1.76
CA ARG A 144 -3.27 -4.47 1.52
C ARG A 144 -4.46 -3.54 1.29
N ALA A 145 -5.52 -4.01 0.64
CA ALA A 145 -6.77 -3.27 0.51
C ALA A 145 -7.41 -2.98 1.88
N SER A 146 -7.48 -3.99 2.77
CA SER A 146 -7.99 -3.79 4.14
C SER A 146 -7.12 -2.83 4.95
N HIS A 147 -5.80 -2.92 4.82
CA HIS A 147 -4.85 -2.01 5.46
C HIS A 147 -5.02 -0.56 4.98
N LEU A 148 -5.14 -0.36 3.66
CA LEU A 148 -5.43 0.95 3.07
C LEU A 148 -6.78 1.50 3.56
N ALA A 149 -7.82 0.67 3.62
CA ALA A 149 -9.13 1.09 4.13
C ALA A 149 -9.07 1.53 5.61
N TYR A 150 -8.28 0.84 6.43
CA TYR A 150 -8.07 1.21 7.83
C TYR A 150 -7.44 2.60 7.96
N HIS A 151 -6.35 2.87 7.24
CA HIS A 151 -5.68 4.18 7.29
C HIS A 151 -6.44 5.28 6.54
N LEU A 152 -7.23 4.95 5.52
CA LEU A 152 -8.17 5.89 4.90
C LEU A 152 -9.17 6.43 5.94
N GLY A 153 -9.70 5.55 6.80
CA GLY A 153 -10.58 5.97 7.89
C GLY A 153 -9.91 6.96 8.85
N GLN A 154 -8.61 6.81 9.08
CA GLN A 154 -7.81 7.75 9.89
C GLN A 154 -7.57 9.08 9.16
N PHE A 155 -7.24 9.03 7.86
CA PHE A 155 -7.01 10.21 7.02
C PHE A 155 -8.22 11.14 6.94
N ILE A 156 -9.43 10.56 6.93
CA ILE A 156 -10.68 11.33 6.88
C ILE A 156 -10.85 12.24 8.12
N LEU A 157 -10.21 11.93 9.25
CA LEU A 157 -10.30 12.73 10.48
C LEU A 157 -9.47 14.03 10.42
N ILE A 158 -8.58 14.15 9.43
CA ILE A 158 -7.72 15.32 9.22
C ILE A 158 -8.33 16.30 8.20
N ARG A 159 -9.45 15.92 7.59
CA ARG A 159 -10.17 16.72 6.60
C ARG A 159 -10.82 17.95 7.24
#